data_AF-A0A380G304-F1
#
_entry.id   AF-A0A380G304-F1
#
_cell.length_a   1.000
_cell.length_b   1.000
_cell.length_c   1.000
_cell.angle_alpha   90.00
_cell.angle_beta   90.00
_cell.angle_gamma   90.00
#
_symmetry.space_group_name_H-M   'P 1'
#
loop_
_entity.id
_entity.type
_entity.pdbx_description
1 polymer ?
#
loop_
_entity_poly.entity_id
_entity_poly.type
_entity_poly.pdbx_seq_one_letter_code
_entity_poly.pdbx_strand_id
1 'polypeptide(L)'
;MKLIPFIIILVFSCLWTVVTRKYLPVETLDMKGKQDRYDERQSKIFIEILAKSFIWIIYCMLFTLLLRVIGLSPHMENSWFSQYPEIFFMLVALVIVVFNYFTTNKKYTSKS
;
A
#
# COMPACT_ATOMS: atom_id res chain seq x y z
N MET A 1 -11.26 25.87 -19.42
CA MET A 1 -10.77 25.08 -18.27
C MET A 1 -10.54 23.66 -18.73
N LYS A 2 -9.38 23.06 -18.45
CA LYS A 2 -9.05 21.70 -18.90
C LYS A 2 -9.90 20.70 -18.09
N LEU A 3 -11.09 20.36 -18.59
CA LEU A 3 -12.01 19.39 -17.96
C LEU A 3 -11.50 17.95 -18.04
N ILE A 4 -10.62 17.67 -19.00
CA ILE A 4 -10.03 16.35 -19.25
C ILE A 4 -9.36 15.74 -18.00
N PRO A 5 -8.42 16.41 -17.29
CA PRO A 5 -7.82 15.85 -16.07
C PRO A 5 -8.84 15.60 -14.96
N PHE A 6 -9.87 16.43 -14.84
CA PHE A 6 -10.92 16.24 -13.83
C PHE A 6 -11.72 14.96 -14.11
N ILE A 7 -12.08 14.72 -15.37
CA ILE A 7 -12.78 13.50 -15.79
C ILE A 7 -11.92 12.26 -15.52
N ILE A 8 -10.62 12.32 -15.81
CA ILE A 8 -9.69 11.20 -15.55
C ILE A 8 -9.63 10.87 -14.05
N ILE A 9 -9.51 11.87 -13.19
CA ILE A 9 -9.47 11.68 -11.73
C ILE A 9 -10.79 11.08 -11.23
N LEU A 10 -11.93 11.51 -11.77
CA LEU A 10 -13.25 11.03 -11.37
C LEU A 10 -13.44 9.56 -11.76
N VAL A 11 -13.09 9.21 -13.00
CA VAL A 11 -13.12 7.81 -13.49
C VAL A 11 -12.17 6.94 -12.66
N PHE A 12 -10.95 7.41 -12.39
CA PHE A 12 -10.00 6.69 -11.55
C PHE A 12 -10.55 6.46 -10.13
N SER A 13 -11.14 7.48 -9.51
CA SER A 13 -11.72 7.37 -8.17
C SER A 13 -12.86 6.35 -8.11
N CYS A 14 -13.74 6.33 -9.12
CA CYS A 14 -14.80 5.33 -9.23
C CYS A 14 -14.24 3.91 -9.40
N LEU A 15 -13.31 3.71 -10.34
CA LEU A 15 -12.67 2.41 -10.58
C LEU A 15 -11.94 1.93 -9.33
N TRP A 16 -11.19 2.81 -8.68
CA TRP A 16 -10.46 2.50 -7.45
C TRP A 16 -11.40 2.07 -6.33
N THR A 17 -12.55 2.72 -6.19
CA THR A 17 -13.58 2.35 -5.21
C THR A 17 -14.13 0.94 -5.47
N VAL A 18 -14.28 0.53 -6.73
CA VAL A 18 -14.72 -0.84 -7.08
C VAL A 18 -13.64 -1.86 -6.73
N VAL A 19 -12.37 -1.54 -7.02
CA VAL A 19 -11.22 -2.39 -6.70
C VAL A 19 -11.10 -2.58 -5.19
N THR A 20 -11.11 -1.50 -4.40
CA THR A 20 -10.99 -1.59 -2.95
C THR A 20 -12.13 -2.39 -2.32
N ARG A 21 -13.37 -2.19 -2.77
CA ARG A 21 -14.52 -2.99 -2.34
C ARG A 21 -14.39 -4.49 -2.66
N LYS A 22 -13.65 -4.84 -3.72
CA LYS A 22 -13.50 -6.23 -4.14
C LYS A 22 -12.42 -6.97 -3.34
N TYR A 23 -11.32 -6.29 -3.01
CA TYR A 23 -10.11 -6.90 -2.46
C TYR A 23 -9.84 -6.59 -0.98
N LEU A 24 -10.43 -5.55 -0.42
CA LEU A 24 -10.27 -5.22 0.99
C LEU A 24 -11.40 -5.83 1.83
N PRO A 25 -11.10 -6.27 3.07
CA PRO A 25 -12.12 -6.78 3.97
C PRO A 25 -13.08 -5.66 4.40
N VAL A 26 -14.31 -6.05 4.74
CA VAL A 26 -15.38 -5.09 5.07
C VAL A 26 -15.01 -4.27 6.29
N GLU A 27 -14.23 -4.81 7.22
CA GLU A 27 -13.71 -4.12 8.40
C GLU A 27 -12.82 -2.89 8.08
N THR A 28 -12.16 -2.91 6.92
CA THR A 28 -11.34 -1.77 6.45
C THR A 28 -12.14 -0.75 5.63
N LEU A 29 -13.41 -1.04 5.37
CA LEU A 29 -14.34 -0.21 4.63
C LEU A 29 -15.44 0.25 5.58
N ASP A 30 -15.95 1.47 5.44
CA ASP A 30 -17.05 1.96 6.28
C ASP A 30 -18.42 1.39 5.82
N MET A 31 -18.51 0.08 5.69
CA MET A 31 -19.67 -0.65 5.19
C MET A 31 -20.29 -1.50 6.29
N LYS A 32 -21.10 -0.88 7.15
CA LYS A 32 -21.89 -1.60 8.14
C LYS A 32 -22.92 -2.53 7.46
N GLY A 33 -22.93 -3.81 7.85
CA GLY A 33 -24.02 -4.74 7.56
C GLY A 33 -23.94 -5.54 6.26
N LYS A 34 -22.81 -5.56 5.55
CA LYS A 34 -22.60 -6.47 4.42
C LYS A 34 -21.87 -7.73 4.84
N GLN A 35 -22.29 -8.86 4.27
CA GLN A 35 -21.69 -10.18 4.49
C GLN A 35 -20.24 -10.15 4.00
N ASP A 36 -19.28 -10.29 4.92
CA ASP A 36 -17.86 -10.30 4.58
C ASP A 36 -17.53 -11.58 3.80
N ARG A 37 -16.71 -11.44 2.76
CA ARG A 37 -16.12 -12.60 2.05
C ARG A 37 -14.95 -13.20 2.81
N TYR A 38 -14.37 -12.44 3.73
CA TYR A 38 -13.31 -12.89 4.60
C TYR A 38 -13.90 -13.37 5.92
N ASP A 39 -13.44 -14.53 6.37
CA ASP A 39 -13.67 -14.99 7.74
C ASP A 39 -12.94 -14.05 8.72
N GLU A 40 -13.42 -13.89 9.96
CA GLU A 40 -12.85 -12.94 10.93
C GLU A 40 -11.34 -13.12 11.10
N ARG A 41 -10.86 -14.37 11.03
CA ARG A 41 -9.44 -14.71 11.12
C ARG A 41 -8.66 -14.20 9.91
N GLN A 42 -9.21 -14.32 8.71
CA GLN A 42 -8.56 -13.87 7.48
C GLN A 42 -8.52 -12.34 7.41
N SER A 43 -9.59 -11.66 7.84
CA SER A 43 -9.61 -10.20 7.92
C SER A 43 -8.56 -9.68 8.89
N LYS A 44 -8.45 -10.25 10.10
CA LYS A 44 -7.41 -9.89 11.07
C LYS A 44 -5.99 -10.07 10.53
N ILE A 45 -5.72 -11.17 9.82
CA ILE A 45 -4.42 -11.42 9.18
C ILE A 45 -4.12 -10.34 8.13
N PHE A 46 -5.11 -10.02 7.29
CA PHE A 46 -4.95 -9.03 6.23
C PHE A 46 -4.73 -7.62 6.78
N ILE A 47 -5.47 -7.22 7.81
CA ILE A 47 -5.29 -5.95 8.52
C ILE A 47 -3.92 -5.88 9.19
N GLU A 48 -3.46 -6.97 9.83
CA GLU A 48 -2.12 -7.01 10.43
C GLU A 48 -1.02 -6.81 9.37
N ILE A 49 -1.15 -7.45 8.20
CA ILE A 49 -0.22 -7.30 7.09
C ILE A 49 -0.23 -5.87 6.56
N LEU A 50 -1.42 -5.29 6.34
CA LEU A 50 -1.55 -3.91 5.89
C LEU A 50 -0.92 -2.93 6.88
N ALA A 51 -1.22 -3.07 8.17
CA ALA A 51 -0.70 -2.18 9.21
C ALA A 51 0.83 -2.25 9.31
N LYS A 52 1.41 -3.47 9.35
CA LYS A 52 2.87 -3.67 9.35
C LYS A 52 3.51 -3.08 8.10
N SER A 53 2.87 -3.28 6.94
CA SER A 53 3.38 -2.75 5.68
C SER A 53 3.36 -1.23 5.63
N PHE A 54 2.29 -0.62 6.16
CA PHE A 54 2.17 0.82 6.24
C PHE A 54 3.24 1.45 7.15
N ILE A 55 3.53 0.84 8.30
CA ILE A 55 4.61 1.28 9.19
C ILE A 55 5.96 1.24 8.46
N TRP A 56 6.25 0.15 7.75
CA TRP A 56 7.49 0.02 6.97
C TRP A 56 7.58 1.03 5.82
N ILE A 57 6.47 1.32 5.14
CA ILE A 57 6.44 2.34 4.08
C ILE A 57 6.74 3.73 4.67
N ILE A 58 6.11 4.10 5.78
CA ILE A 58 6.40 5.37 6.47
C ILE A 58 7.88 5.43 6.88
N TYR A 59 8.40 4.35 7.44
CA TYR A 59 9.81 4.26 7.80
C TYR A 59 10.72 4.47 6.58
N CYS A 60 10.47 3.80 5.45
CA CYS A 60 11.22 4.00 4.22
C CYS A 60 11.14 5.45 3.72
N MET A 61 9.95 6.06 3.73
CA MET A 61 9.78 7.46 3.33
C MET A 61 10.60 8.41 4.22
N LEU A 62 10.50 8.28 5.54
CA LEU A 62 11.28 9.09 6.48
C LEU A 62 12.78 8.86 6.33
N PHE A 63 13.21 7.62 6.12
CA PHE A 63 14.60 7.27 5.89
C PHE A 63 15.14 7.91 4.60
N THR A 64 14.38 7.85 3.50
CA THR A 64 14.78 8.52 2.24
C THR A 64 14.86 10.04 2.39
N LEU A 65 13.97 10.64 3.19
CA LEU A 65 14.01 12.07 3.50
C LEU A 65 15.25 12.42 4.33
N LEU A 66 15.58 11.62 5.35
CA LEU A 66 16.81 11.78 6.14
C LEU A 66 18.06 11.71 5.28
N LEU A 67 18.17 10.72 4.39
CA LEU A 67 19.30 10.60 3.47
C LEU A 67 19.44 11.84 2.57
N ARG A 68 18.31 12.39 2.12
CA ARG A 68 18.28 13.63 1.32
C ARG A 68 18.75 14.84 2.12
N VAL A 69 18.36 14.95 3.39
CA VAL A 69 18.78 16.06 4.27
C VAL A 69 20.28 16.00 4.58
N ILE A 70 20.84 14.80 4.75
CA ILE A 70 22.27 14.60 5.07
C ILE A 70 23.16 14.71 3.81
N GLY A 71 22.58 14.89 2.62
CA GLY A 71 23.32 14.94 1.36
C GLY A 71 23.86 13.58 0.91
N LEU A 72 23.40 12.50 1.52
CA LEU A 72 23.73 11.12 1.16
C LEU A 72 22.73 10.53 0.15
N SER A 73 21.74 11.31 -0.31
CA SER A 73 20.88 10.85 -1.40
C SER A 73 21.74 10.68 -2.64
N PRO A 74 21.70 9.51 -3.31
CA PRO A 74 22.40 9.34 -4.56
C PRO A 74 21.91 10.42 -5.54
N HIS A 75 22.83 11.26 -6.04
CA HIS A 75 22.57 12.21 -7.12
C HIS A 75 22.24 11.42 -8.38
N MET A 76 20.99 10.98 -8.48
CA MET A 76 20.44 10.26 -9.62
C MET A 76 19.86 11.23 -10.65
N GLU A 77 20.61 12.28 -10.96
CA GLU A 77 20.27 13.16 -12.07
C GLU A 77 20.28 12.29 -13.34
N ASN A 78 19.14 12.25 -14.05
CA ASN A 78 18.83 11.40 -15.22
C ASN A 78 18.46 9.91 -15.01
N SER A 79 18.24 9.43 -13.79
CA SER A 79 17.68 8.07 -13.63
C SER A 79 16.15 8.07 -13.65
N TRP A 80 15.54 6.96 -14.09
CA TRP A 80 14.08 6.75 -14.05
C TRP A 80 13.50 6.91 -12.63
N PHE A 81 14.31 6.67 -11.61
CA PHE A 81 13.96 6.86 -10.19
C PHE A 81 13.72 8.32 -9.82
N SER A 82 14.47 9.25 -10.43
CA SER A 82 14.27 10.68 -10.18
C SER A 82 13.07 11.23 -10.95
N GLN A 83 12.68 10.58 -12.06
CA GLN A 83 11.57 11.03 -12.90
C GLN A 83 10.21 10.54 -12.41
N TYR A 84 10.15 9.35 -11.82
CA TYR A 84 8.89 8.73 -11.33
C TYR A 84 9.06 8.14 -9.92
N PRO A 85 9.26 8.99 -8.89
CA PRO A 85 9.42 8.52 -7.51
C PRO A 85 8.22 7.69 -7.02
N GLU A 86 7.02 7.94 -7.54
CA GLU A 86 5.80 7.21 -7.20
C GLU A 86 5.87 5.73 -7.59
N ILE A 87 6.47 5.42 -8.76
CA ILE A 87 6.65 4.04 -9.24
C ILE A 87 7.60 3.29 -8.32
N PHE A 88 8.67 3.95 -7.87
CA PHE A 88 9.60 3.36 -6.91
C PHE A 88 8.89 3.01 -5.59
N PHE A 89 8.11 3.94 -5.02
CA PHE A 89 7.36 3.67 -3.79
C PHE A 89 6.32 2.57 -3.97
N MET A 90 5.67 2.45 -5.13
CA MET A 90 4.76 1.33 -5.43
C MET A 90 5.50 -0.02 -5.44
N LEU A 91 6.68 -0.10 -6.06
CA LEU A 91 7.50 -1.32 -6.07
C LEU A 91 7.95 -1.70 -4.65
N VAL A 92 8.46 -0.74 -3.88
CA VAL A 92 8.88 -0.95 -2.49
C VAL A 92 7.69 -1.40 -1.63
N ALA A 93 6.53 -0.77 -1.76
CA ALA A 93 5.32 -1.15 -1.06
C ALA A 93 4.91 -2.59 -1.39
N LEU A 94 4.98 -3.00 -2.67
CA LEU A 94 4.67 -4.37 -3.08
C LEU A 94 5.61 -5.39 -2.44
N VAL A 95 6.92 -5.13 -2.43
CA VAL A 95 7.91 -6.01 -1.78
C VAL A 95 7.64 -6.12 -0.27
N ILE A 96 7.35 -5.00 0.40
CA ILE A 96 7.05 -4.97 1.84
C ILE A 96 5.78 -5.76 2.15
N VAL A 97 4.72 -5.59 1.37
CA VAL A 97 3.45 -6.31 1.56
C VAL A 97 3.66 -7.82 1.39
N VAL A 98 4.39 -8.24 0.35
CA VAL A 98 4.72 -9.66 0.14
C VAL A 98 5.55 -10.22 1.31
N PHE A 99 6.56 -9.47 1.78
CA PHE A 99 7.39 -9.89 2.91
C PHE A 99 6.59 -10.02 4.21
N ASN A 100 5.73 -9.04 4.51
CA ASN A 100 4.85 -9.06 5.67
C ASN A 100 3.79 -10.15 5.57
N TYR A 101 3.30 -10.44 4.37
CA TYR A 101 2.43 -11.58 4.11
C TYR A 101 3.12 -12.87 4.53
N PHE A 102 4.32 -13.18 4.02
CA PHE A 102 5.04 -14.41 4.39
C PHE A 102 5.30 -14.53 5.90
N THR A 103 5.75 -13.44 6.52
CA THR A 103 6.08 -13.43 7.96
C THR A 103 4.85 -13.63 8.83
N THR A 104 3.74 -12.98 8.48
CA THR A 104 2.48 -13.08 9.21
C THR A 104 1.83 -14.45 8.96
N ASN A 105 1.85 -14.96 7.73
CA ASN A 105 1.29 -16.27 7.42
C ASN A 105 2.03 -17.40 8.16
N LYS A 106 3.36 -17.28 8.32
CA LYS A 106 4.16 -18.20 9.15
C LYS A 106 3.73 -18.15 10.63
N LYS A 107 3.43 -16.97 11.18
CA LYS A 107 2.95 -16.79 12.56
C LYS A 107 1.60 -17.48 12.82
N TYR A 108 0.70 -17.47 11.84
CA TYR A 108 -0.62 -18.10 11.97
C TYR A 108 -0.66 -19.58 11.58
N THR A 109 0.33 -20.07 10.82
CA THR A 109 0.51 -21.49 10.48
C THR A 109 1.32 -22.25 11.54
N SER A 110 2.26 -21.59 12.23
CA SER A 110 3.13 -22.16 13.27
C SER A 110 2.42 -22.50 14.60
N LYS A 111 1.12 -22.26 14.71
CA LYS A 111 0.30 -22.60 15.89
C LYS A 111 -0.62 -23.81 15.61
N SER A 112 -0.24 -24.68 14.68
CA SER A 112 -0.85 -26.00 14.50
C SER A 112 0.02 -27.10 15.08
#